data_AF-H9TQN2-F1
#
_entry.id   AF-H9TQN2-F1
#
_cell.length_a   1.000
_cell.length_b   1.000
_cell.length_c   1.000
_cell.angle_alpha   90.00
_cell.angle_beta   90.00
_cell.angle_gamma   90.00
#
_symmetry.space_group_name_H-M   'P 1'
#
loop_
_entity.id
_entity.type
_entity.pdbx_description
1 polymer ?
#
loop_
_entity_poly.entity_id
_entity_poly.type
_entity_poly.pdbx_seq_one_letter_code
_entity_poly.pdbx_strand_id
1 'polypeptide(L)'
;EDLDNRKKVFGANYIPPKPPKTFLQFLLDALKDTILIILMVAAIVSLLLGIFAPEECEGSEDNTGWIDGFAIIVAVIIVALVTAVNDYQKEQQFRGLQSKIEGEHKFTVIRHGEPTEILNSEIVVGDLCQVKYGDLLPADGVIVQSNDLKVDESSLTGESDLVKKGQKDILLLAGTHVMEG
;
A
#
# COMPACT_ATOMS: atom_id res chain seq x y z
N GLU A 1 -26.00 -12.98 18.33
CA GLU A 1 -27.03 -13.44 17.39
C GLU A 1 -27.33 -12.42 16.28
N ASP A 2 -27.94 -11.26 16.56
CA ASP A 2 -28.24 -10.26 15.49
C ASP A 2 -26.98 -9.69 14.83
N LEU A 3 -25.98 -9.26 15.63
CA LEU A 3 -24.71 -8.74 15.11
C LEU A 3 -23.97 -9.78 14.23
N ASP A 4 -23.96 -11.05 14.64
CA ASP A 4 -23.31 -12.12 13.88
C ASP A 4 -24.04 -12.39 12.56
N ASN A 5 -25.37 -12.32 12.55
CA ASN A 5 -26.16 -12.44 11.34
C ASN A 5 -25.88 -11.29 10.38
N ARG A 6 -25.79 -10.05 10.87
CA ARG A 6 -25.44 -8.88 10.03
C ARG A 6 -24.03 -9.00 9.46
N LYS A 7 -23.05 -9.44 10.25
CA LYS A 7 -21.69 -9.73 9.73
C LYS A 7 -21.70 -10.79 8.64
N LYS A 8 -22.54 -11.82 8.75
CA LYS A 8 -22.66 -12.87 7.72
C LYS A 8 -23.33 -12.37 6.44
N VAL A 9 -24.33 -11.49 6.56
CA VAL A 9 -25.11 -10.99 5.40
C VAL A 9 -24.39 -9.85 4.69
N PHE A 10 -23.86 -8.87 5.44
CA PHE A 10 -23.25 -7.65 4.88
C PHE A 10 -21.73 -7.69 4.82
N GLY A 11 -21.09 -8.67 5.48
CA GLY A 11 -19.65 -8.74 5.60
C GLY A 11 -19.09 -7.94 6.78
N ALA A 12 -17.76 -7.96 6.90
CA ALA A 12 -17.04 -7.18 7.90
C ALA A 12 -16.59 -5.84 7.31
N ASN A 13 -16.47 -4.81 8.15
CA ASN A 13 -15.93 -3.50 7.76
C ASN A 13 -14.39 -3.54 7.65
N TYR A 14 -13.88 -4.42 6.77
CA TYR A 14 -12.46 -4.65 6.59
C TYR A 14 -12.13 -4.74 5.10
N ILE A 15 -11.24 -3.86 4.64
CA ILE A 15 -10.74 -3.87 3.27
C ILE A 15 -9.53 -4.80 3.23
N PRO A 16 -9.58 -5.96 2.55
CA PRO A 16 -8.46 -6.88 2.53
C PRO A 16 -7.26 -6.24 1.82
N PRO A 17 -6.07 -6.24 2.43
CA PRO A 17 -4.87 -5.73 1.78
C PRO A 17 -4.49 -6.62 0.59
N LYS A 18 -3.79 -6.04 -0.38
CA LYS A 18 -3.25 -6.82 -1.50
C LYS A 18 -2.35 -7.95 -0.98
N PRO A 19 -2.38 -9.13 -1.63
CA PRO A 19 -1.53 -10.24 -1.22
C PRO A 19 -0.05 -9.82 -1.31
N PRO A 20 0.79 -10.26 -0.36
CA PRO A 20 2.21 -9.89 -0.36
C PRO A 20 2.88 -10.44 -1.62
N LYS A 21 3.70 -9.59 -2.26
CA LYS A 21 4.60 -10.05 -3.31
C LYS A 21 5.66 -10.98 -2.74
N THR A 22 6.04 -12.00 -3.51
CA THR A 22 7.14 -12.89 -3.13
C THR A 22 8.48 -12.22 -3.40
N PHE A 23 9.53 -12.65 -2.70
CA PHE A 23 10.89 -12.16 -2.97
C PHE A 23 11.31 -12.33 -4.44
N LEU A 24 10.91 -13.44 -5.08
CA LEU A 24 11.20 -13.69 -6.49
C LEU A 24 10.47 -12.71 -7.42
N GLN A 25 9.27 -12.25 -7.06
CA GLN A 25 8.60 -11.18 -7.80
C GLN A 25 9.36 -9.86 -7.68
N PHE A 26 9.88 -9.51 -6.50
CA PHE A 26 10.73 -8.34 -6.33
C PHE A 26 12.03 -8.43 -7.14
N LEU A 27 12.65 -9.61 -7.20
CA LEU A 27 13.83 -9.84 -8.03
C LEU A 27 13.53 -9.68 -9.53
N LEU A 28 12.42 -10.24 -10.00
CA LEU A 28 11.99 -10.10 -11.40
C LEU A 28 11.60 -8.65 -11.73
N ASP A 29 10.98 -7.94 -10.80
CA ASP A 29 10.64 -6.52 -10.97
C ASP A 29 11.92 -5.66 -11.00
N ALA A 30 12.92 -5.95 -10.15
CA ALA A 30 14.22 -5.28 -10.18
C ALA A 30 14.95 -5.51 -11.52
N LEU A 31 14.93 -6.73 -12.07
CA LEU A 31 15.57 -7.03 -13.36
C LEU A 31 14.90 -6.35 -14.57
N LYS A 32 13.65 -5.88 -14.43
CA LYS A 32 12.94 -5.11 -15.48
C LYS A 32 13.30 -3.63 -15.50
N ASP A 33 14.14 -3.16 -14.58
CA ASP A 33 14.60 -1.78 -14.58
C ASP A 33 15.37 -1.47 -15.87
N THR A 34 15.01 -0.38 -16.55
CA THR A 34 15.59 0.01 -17.84
C THR A 34 17.11 0.14 -17.78
N ILE A 35 17.67 0.61 -16.65
CA ILE A 35 19.12 0.74 -16.47
C ILE A 35 19.77 -0.63 -16.40
N LEU A 36 19.19 -1.56 -15.63
CA LEU A 36 19.70 -2.94 -15.53
C LEU A 36 19.57 -3.70 -16.85
N ILE A 37 18.50 -3.45 -17.62
CA ILE A 37 18.35 -4.02 -18.97
C ILE A 37 19.48 -3.54 -19.89
N ILE A 38 19.78 -2.24 -19.90
CA ILE A 38 20.87 -1.69 -20.73
C ILE A 38 22.21 -2.33 -20.32
N LEU A 39 22.47 -2.49 -19.02
CA LEU A 39 23.69 -3.13 -18.52
C LEU A 39 23.75 -4.62 -18.89
N MET A 40 22.63 -5.34 -18.85
CA MET A 40 22.58 -6.74 -19.29
C MET A 40 22.87 -6.86 -20.80
N VAL A 41 22.30 -5.99 -21.63
CA VAL A 41 22.59 -5.98 -23.07
C VAL A 41 24.06 -5.67 -23.32
N ALA A 42 24.63 -4.67 -22.63
CA ALA A 42 26.06 -4.37 -22.72
C ALA A 42 26.92 -5.57 -22.31
N ALA A 43 26.57 -6.25 -21.21
CA ALA A 43 27.28 -7.43 -20.73
C ALA A 43 27.25 -8.59 -21.75
N ILE A 44 26.10 -8.83 -22.38
CA ILE A 44 25.96 -9.84 -23.44
C ILE A 44 26.83 -9.49 -24.64
N VAL A 45 26.81 -8.22 -25.09
CA VAL A 45 27.64 -7.78 -26.21
C VAL A 45 29.13 -7.92 -25.89
N SER A 46 29.58 -7.51 -24.70
CA SER A 46 30.97 -7.66 -24.26
C SER A 46 31.40 -9.12 -24.18
N LEU A 47 30.53 -10.01 -23.68
CA LEU A 47 30.81 -11.44 -23.60
C LEU A 47 30.87 -12.10 -24.99
N LEU A 48 30.00 -11.71 -25.91
CA LEU A 48 30.03 -12.19 -27.29
C LEU A 48 31.31 -11.72 -28.02
N LEU A 49 31.69 -10.45 -27.87
CA LEU A 49 32.94 -9.94 -28.44
C LEU A 49 34.16 -10.68 -27.85
N GLY A 50 34.21 -10.87 -26.54
CA GLY A 50 35.29 -11.58 -25.87
C GLY A 50 35.43 -13.07 -26.24
N ILE A 51 34.36 -13.72 -26.70
CA ILE A 51 34.38 -15.12 -27.14
C ILE A 51 34.63 -15.25 -28.66
N PHE A 52 33.99 -14.41 -29.48
CA PHE A 52 33.97 -14.56 -30.94
C PHE A 52 34.99 -13.69 -31.68
N ALA A 53 35.43 -12.58 -31.08
CA ALA A 53 36.42 -11.67 -31.63
C ALA A 53 37.49 -11.36 -30.56
N PRO A 54 38.27 -12.37 -30.11
CA PRO A 54 39.38 -12.11 -29.21
C PRO A 54 40.33 -11.11 -29.89
N GLU A 55 40.54 -9.95 -29.29
CA GLU A 55 41.49 -8.98 -29.82
C GLU A 55 42.88 -9.62 -29.90
N GLU A 56 43.51 -9.60 -31.07
CA GLU A 56 44.93 -9.96 -31.26
C GLU A 56 45.89 -8.85 -30.77
N CYS A 57 45.38 -7.88 -30.01
CA CYS A 57 46.13 -6.70 -29.61
C CYS A 57 46.91 -6.95 -28.31
N GLU A 58 48.23 -7.07 -28.50
CA GLU A 58 49.29 -6.84 -27.51
C GLU A 58 49.38 -7.79 -26.30
N GLY A 59 50.05 -8.93 -26.51
CA GLY A 59 51.24 -9.24 -25.70
C GLY A 59 51.07 -9.87 -24.31
N SER A 60 49.88 -10.22 -23.84
CA SER A 60 49.74 -11.08 -22.65
C SER A 60 48.84 -12.29 -22.93
N GLU A 61 49.40 -13.48 -22.74
CA GLU A 61 48.82 -14.83 -22.94
C GLU A 61 47.69 -15.19 -21.96
N ASP A 62 46.80 -14.27 -21.63
CA ASP A 62 45.72 -14.56 -20.69
C ASP A 62 44.39 -14.77 -21.41
N ASN A 63 43.82 -15.96 -21.24
CA ASN A 63 42.47 -16.34 -21.67
C ASN A 63 41.39 -15.60 -20.85
N THR A 64 41.51 -14.28 -20.73
CA THR A 64 40.74 -13.41 -19.82
C THR A 64 39.69 -12.56 -20.55
N GLY A 65 39.55 -12.66 -21.88
CA GLY A 65 38.58 -11.86 -22.65
C GLY A 65 37.11 -12.07 -22.27
N TRP A 66 36.75 -13.20 -21.67
CA TRP A 66 35.41 -13.45 -21.13
C TRP A 66 35.18 -12.82 -19.75
N ILE A 67 36.24 -12.43 -19.04
CA ILE A 67 36.20 -11.96 -17.65
C ILE A 67 35.53 -10.59 -17.56
N ASP A 68 35.76 -9.70 -18.52
CA ASP A 68 35.12 -8.37 -18.53
C ASP A 68 33.60 -8.48 -18.66
N GLY A 69 33.11 -9.29 -19.60
CA GLY A 69 31.67 -9.57 -19.73
C GLY A 69 31.10 -10.27 -18.49
N PHE A 70 31.84 -11.23 -17.94
CA PHE A 70 31.45 -11.94 -16.72
C PHE A 70 31.37 -11.01 -15.49
N ALA A 71 32.32 -10.08 -15.33
CA ALA A 71 32.34 -9.12 -14.23
C ALA A 71 31.09 -8.22 -14.25
N ILE A 72 30.66 -7.78 -15.45
CA ILE A 72 29.45 -6.97 -15.60
C ILE A 72 28.19 -7.78 -15.22
N ILE A 73 28.10 -9.05 -15.64
CA ILE A 73 26.97 -9.92 -15.26
C ILE A 73 26.91 -10.09 -13.74
N VAL A 74 28.04 -10.37 -13.09
CA VAL A 74 28.10 -10.51 -11.63
C VAL A 74 27.69 -9.20 -10.94
N ALA A 75 28.18 -8.06 -11.42
CA ALA A 75 27.80 -6.75 -10.88
C ALA A 75 26.28 -6.51 -10.98
N VAL A 76 25.66 -6.80 -12.13
CA VAL A 76 24.21 -6.68 -12.34
C VAL A 76 23.43 -7.57 -11.38
N ILE A 77 23.87 -8.83 -11.19
CA ILE A 77 23.22 -9.76 -10.26
C ILE A 77 23.27 -9.23 -8.82
N ILE A 78 24.44 -8.76 -8.39
CA ILE A 78 24.61 -8.20 -7.04
C ILE A 78 23.70 -6.99 -6.84
N VAL A 79 23.69 -6.06 -7.79
CA VAL A 79 22.83 -4.87 -7.72
C VAL A 79 21.36 -5.25 -7.68
N ALA A 80 20.91 -6.15 -8.55
CA ALA A 80 19.52 -6.63 -8.57
C ALA A 80 19.11 -7.29 -7.25
N LEU A 81 19.99 -8.10 -6.65
CA LEU A 81 19.75 -8.72 -5.35
C LEU A 81 19.64 -7.67 -4.23
N VAL A 82 20.55 -6.70 -4.20
CA VAL A 82 20.52 -5.61 -3.19
C VAL A 82 19.24 -4.79 -3.33
N THR A 83 18.83 -4.46 -4.55
CA THR A 83 17.57 -3.75 -4.82
C THR A 83 16.36 -4.57 -4.37
N ALA A 84 16.30 -5.85 -4.75
CA ALA A 84 15.20 -6.74 -4.37
C ALA A 84 15.09 -6.93 -2.84
N VAL A 85 16.21 -7.05 -2.14
CA VAL A 85 16.25 -7.13 -0.67
C VAL A 85 15.76 -5.83 -0.05
N ASN A 86 16.22 -4.68 -0.53
CA ASN A 86 15.78 -3.38 -0.03
C ASN A 86 14.28 -3.18 -0.22
N ASP A 87 13.75 -3.49 -1.40
CA ASP A 87 12.33 -3.31 -1.68
C ASP A 87 11.46 -4.32 -0.93
N TYR A 88 11.93 -5.56 -0.75
CA TYR A 88 11.28 -6.54 0.11
C TYR A 88 11.21 -6.07 1.58
N GLN A 89 12.29 -5.50 2.10
CA GLN A 89 12.31 -4.94 3.46
C GLN A 89 11.37 -3.74 3.60
N LYS A 90 11.35 -2.82 2.63
CA LYS A 90 10.41 -1.69 2.60
C LYS A 90 8.97 -2.15 2.62
N GLU A 91 8.62 -3.14 1.79
CA GLU A 91 7.27 -3.71 1.75
C GLU A 91 6.90 -4.34 3.10
N GLN A 92 7.81 -5.11 3.70
CA GLN A 92 7.56 -5.73 5.00
C GLN A 92 7.32 -4.70 6.11
N GLN A 93 8.09 -3.61 6.11
CA GLN A 93 7.92 -2.50 7.06
C GLN A 93 6.59 -1.77 6.84
N PHE A 94 6.25 -1.46 5.59
CA PHE A 94 4.99 -0.81 5.24
C PHE A 94 3.79 -1.63 5.70
N ARG A 95 3.78 -2.94 5.43
CA ARG A 95 2.72 -3.85 5.88
C ARG A 95 2.66 -3.95 7.40
N GLY A 96 3.80 -3.94 8.08
CA GLY A 96 3.88 -3.91 9.54
C GLY A 96 3.20 -2.67 10.12
N LEU A 97 3.48 -1.49 9.56
CA LEU A 97 2.85 -0.23 9.96
C LEU A 97 1.34 -0.24 9.68
N GLN A 98 0.94 -0.64 8.47
CA GLN A 98 -0.47 -0.74 8.08
C GLN A 98 -1.27 -1.65 9.03
N SER A 99 -0.73 -2.82 9.35
CA SER A 99 -1.40 -3.78 10.26
C SER A 99 -1.57 -3.25 11.68
N LYS A 100 -0.64 -2.41 12.17
CA LYS A 100 -0.76 -1.77 13.49
C LYS A 100 -1.81 -0.67 13.47
N ILE A 101 -1.81 0.18 12.44
CA ILE A 101 -2.79 1.26 12.28
C ILE A 101 -4.21 0.69 12.20
N GLU A 102 -4.41 -0.37 11.40
CA GLU A 102 -5.71 -1.05 11.28
C GLU A 102 -6.18 -1.72 12.57
N GLY A 103 -5.24 -2.21 13.41
CA GLY A 103 -5.54 -2.92 14.64
C GLY A 103 -5.84 -2.03 15.85
N GLU A 104 -5.53 -0.73 15.79
CA GLU A 104 -5.62 0.18 16.94
C GLU A 104 -6.73 1.24 16.80
N HIS A 105 -7.25 1.47 15.59
CA HIS A 105 -8.31 2.44 15.37
C HIS A 105 -9.66 1.97 15.93
N LYS A 106 -10.09 2.65 16.99
CA LYS A 106 -11.39 2.44 17.63
C LYS A 106 -12.36 3.55 17.25
N PHE A 107 -13.64 3.19 17.20
CA PHE A 107 -14.74 4.12 17.02
C PHE A 107 -15.76 3.94 18.14
N THR A 108 -16.43 5.04 18.53
CA THR A 108 -17.51 4.98 19.51
C THR A 108 -18.82 4.62 18.80
N VAL A 109 -19.44 3.52 19.20
CA VAL A 109 -20.79 3.14 18.77
C VAL A 109 -21.73 3.05 19.95
N ILE A 110 -23.02 3.30 19.74
CA ILE A 110 -24.05 3.18 20.76
C ILE A 110 -24.70 1.81 20.57
N ARG A 111 -24.42 0.88 21.49
CA ARG A 111 -25.00 -0.47 21.53
C ARG A 111 -25.65 -0.68 22.90
N HIS A 112 -26.86 -1.23 22.92
CA HIS A 112 -27.66 -1.40 24.15
C HIS A 112 -27.91 -0.09 24.92
N GLY A 113 -27.90 1.06 24.24
CA GLY A 113 -28.11 2.37 24.85
C GLY A 113 -26.86 3.00 25.49
N GLU A 114 -25.72 2.30 25.49
CA GLU A 114 -24.46 2.75 26.09
C GLU A 114 -23.41 3.00 24.99
N PRO A 115 -22.61 4.08 25.09
CA PRO A 115 -21.47 4.31 24.21
C PRO A 115 -20.37 3.29 24.50
N THR A 116 -19.99 2.52 23.48
CA THR A 116 -18.97 1.47 23.54
C THR A 116 -17.92 1.74 22.47
N GLU A 117 -16.64 1.75 22.85
CA GLU A 117 -15.54 1.79 21.89
C GLU A 117 -15.28 0.40 21.33
N ILE A 118 -15.38 0.26 20.01
CA ILE A 118 -15.08 -0.98 19.28
C ILE A 118 -14.06 -0.70 18.19
N LEU A 119 -13.41 -1.75 17.68
CA LEU A 119 -12.52 -1.62 16.53
C LEU A 119 -13.32 -1.22 15.28
N ASN A 120 -12.73 -0.42 14.39
CA ASN A 120 -13.37 -0.03 13.12
C ASN A 120 -13.82 -1.25 12.29
N SER A 121 -13.08 -2.35 12.37
CA SER A 121 -13.36 -3.61 11.68
C SER A 121 -14.57 -4.38 12.24
N GLU A 122 -15.02 -4.04 13.46
CA GLU A 122 -16.18 -4.66 14.11
C GLU A 122 -17.50 -3.90 13.93
N ILE A 123 -17.44 -2.73 13.30
CA ILE A 123 -18.63 -1.94 12.94
C ILE A 123 -19.44 -2.74 11.92
N VAL A 124 -20.76 -2.76 12.11
CA VAL A 124 -21.71 -3.45 11.24
C VAL A 124 -22.78 -2.51 10.73
N VAL A 125 -23.42 -2.87 9.61
CA VAL A 125 -24.55 -2.14 9.07
C VAL A 125 -25.66 -2.03 10.12
N GLY A 126 -26.12 -0.80 10.37
CA GLY A 126 -27.15 -0.48 11.35
C GLY A 126 -26.64 -0.20 12.77
N ASP A 127 -25.32 -0.17 13.00
CA ASP A 127 -24.78 0.43 14.23
C ASP A 127 -25.06 1.95 14.25
N LEU A 128 -25.30 2.49 15.45
CA LEU A 128 -25.39 3.93 15.66
C LEU A 128 -24.02 4.45 16.09
N CYS A 129 -23.33 5.15 15.20
CA CYS A 129 -21.99 5.67 15.46
C CYS A 129 -22.05 7.07 16.08
N GLN A 130 -21.28 7.30 17.14
CA GLN A 130 -21.10 8.64 17.72
C GLN A 130 -19.83 9.25 17.13
N VAL A 131 -20.02 10.32 16.36
CA VAL A 131 -18.96 11.03 15.64
C VAL A 131 -18.54 12.26 16.43
N LYS A 132 -17.23 12.54 16.49
CA LYS A 132 -16.62 13.70 17.17
C LYS A 132 -15.70 14.46 16.23
N TYR A 133 -15.36 15.69 16.62
CA TYR A 133 -14.32 16.47 15.95
C TYR A 133 -12.99 15.69 15.83
N GLY A 134 -12.43 15.69 14.63
CA GLY A 134 -11.17 15.00 14.30
C GLY A 134 -11.35 13.54 13.88
N ASP A 135 -12.55 12.96 14.02
CA ASP A 135 -12.80 11.58 13.63
C ASP A 135 -12.72 11.41 12.11
N LEU A 136 -12.06 10.33 11.69
CA LEU A 136 -12.13 9.80 10.34
C LEU A 136 -13.34 8.86 10.25
N LEU A 137 -14.25 9.11 9.33
CA LEU A 137 -15.48 8.30 9.22
C LEU A 137 -15.15 6.88 8.75
N PRO A 138 -15.50 5.84 9.52
CA PRO A 138 -15.07 4.47 9.26
C PRO A 138 -15.95 3.73 8.24
N ALA A 139 -17.15 4.26 7.95
CA ALA A 139 -18.12 3.69 7.02
C ALA A 139 -19.10 4.79 6.56
N ASP A 140 -19.74 4.57 5.41
CA ASP A 140 -20.81 5.42 4.93
C ASP A 140 -22.02 5.34 5.88
N GLY A 141 -22.70 6.47 6.07
CA GLY A 141 -23.79 6.54 7.04
C GLY A 141 -24.80 7.63 6.74
N VAL A 142 -25.88 7.60 7.51
CA VAL A 142 -26.94 8.61 7.48
C VAL A 142 -26.99 9.32 8.83
N ILE A 143 -27.06 10.64 8.80
CA ILE A 143 -27.16 11.47 10.00
C ILE A 143 -28.54 11.27 10.63
N VAL A 144 -28.52 10.81 11.88
CA VAL A 144 -29.73 10.74 12.73
C VAL A 144 -29.91 12.05 13.51
N GLN A 145 -28.82 12.59 14.05
CA GLN A 145 -28.77 13.82 14.82
C GLN A 145 -27.40 14.48 14.66
N SER A 146 -27.38 15.80 14.45
CA SER A 146 -26.14 16.58 14.30
C SER A 146 -26.33 17.99 14.82
N ASN A 147 -25.24 18.64 15.24
CA ASN A 147 -25.22 20.05 15.63
C ASN A 147 -24.12 20.77 14.85
N ASP A 148 -24.50 21.58 13.85
CA ASP A 148 -23.57 22.32 12.98
C ASP A 148 -22.38 21.50 12.43
N LEU A 149 -22.62 20.22 12.13
CA LEU A 149 -21.62 19.29 11.61
C LEU A 149 -21.04 19.77 10.28
N LYS A 150 -19.71 19.89 10.21
CA LYS A 150 -18.97 20.14 8.98
C LYS A 150 -17.91 19.07 8.76
N VAL A 151 -17.83 18.61 7.53
CA VAL A 151 -16.97 17.50 7.12
C VAL A 151 -16.07 17.98 5.98
N ASP A 152 -14.80 17.58 6.02
CA ASP A 152 -13.85 17.72 4.94
C ASP A 152 -13.97 16.51 4.00
N GLU A 153 -14.46 16.76 2.79
CA GLU A 153 -14.62 15.76 1.73
C GLU A 153 -13.52 15.81 0.68
N SER A 154 -12.44 16.57 0.91
CA SER A 154 -11.32 16.75 -0.03
C SER A 154 -10.67 15.44 -0.46
N SER A 155 -10.71 14.41 0.40
CA SER A 155 -10.20 13.07 0.09
C SER A 155 -11.01 12.36 -1.01
N LEU A 156 -12.29 12.71 -1.20
CA LEU A 156 -13.15 12.13 -2.23
C LEU A 156 -13.40 13.08 -3.41
N THR A 157 -13.63 14.36 -3.15
CA THR A 157 -14.01 15.34 -4.18
C THR A 157 -12.83 16.13 -4.72
N GLY A 158 -11.73 16.22 -3.96
CA GLY A 158 -10.60 17.12 -4.25
C GLY A 158 -10.87 18.58 -3.90
N GLU A 159 -12.05 18.92 -3.39
CA GLU A 159 -12.40 20.28 -2.96
C GLU A 159 -12.06 20.44 -1.48
N SER A 160 -11.31 21.50 -1.14
CA SER A 160 -10.86 21.75 0.25
C SER A 160 -11.88 22.50 1.11
N ASP A 161 -13.04 22.83 0.55
CA ASP A 161 -14.09 23.54 1.27
C ASP A 161 -14.86 22.60 2.20
N LEU A 162 -15.12 23.06 3.42
CA LEU A 162 -15.88 22.28 4.39
C LEU A 162 -17.35 22.20 4.01
N VAL A 163 -17.87 20.97 3.92
CA VAL A 163 -19.27 20.71 3.58
C VAL A 163 -20.10 20.65 4.85
N LYS A 164 -21.12 21.52 4.96
CA LYS A 164 -22.07 21.50 6.07
C LYS A 164 -23.08 20.37 5.89
N LYS A 165 -23.11 19.44 6.84
CA LYS A 165 -24.03 18.31 6.87
C LYS A 165 -25.22 18.57 7.81
N GLY A 166 -26.36 17.96 7.52
CA GLY A 166 -27.59 18.16 8.28
C GLY A 166 -28.85 17.86 7.46
N GLN A 167 -29.92 18.62 7.64
CA GLN A 167 -31.23 18.31 7.01
C GLN A 167 -31.23 18.28 5.48
N LYS A 168 -30.37 19.07 4.82
CA LYS A 168 -30.27 19.10 3.35
C LYS A 168 -29.37 18.00 2.80
N ASP A 169 -28.33 17.65 3.55
CA ASP A 169 -27.37 16.63 3.19
C ASP A 169 -27.09 15.76 4.42
N ILE A 170 -27.80 14.64 4.45
CA ILE A 170 -27.78 13.68 5.56
C ILE A 170 -26.72 12.59 5.35
N LEU A 171 -26.02 12.57 4.21
CA LEU A 171 -25.10 11.50 3.87
C LEU A 171 -23.70 11.82 4.39
N LEU A 172 -23.13 10.82 5.06
CA LEU A 172 -21.76 10.81 5.52
C LEU A 172 -20.99 9.75 4.73
N LEU A 173 -19.80 10.11 4.26
CA LEU A 173 -18.97 9.27 3.40
C LEU A 173 -17.76 8.77 4.18
N ALA A 174 -17.44 7.49 4.04
CA ALA A 174 -16.25 6.86 4.61
C ALA A 174 -14.99 7.53 4.07
N GLY A 175 -13.99 7.71 4.94
CA GLY A 175 -12.72 8.34 4.56
C GLY A 175 -12.74 9.87 4.60
N THR A 176 -13.84 10.49 5.00
CA THR A 176 -13.93 11.94 5.26
C THR A 176 -13.60 12.28 6.71
N HIS A 177 -13.17 13.52 6.94
CA HIS A 177 -12.76 14.00 8.26
C HIS A 177 -13.77 14.98 8.85
N VAL A 178 -14.09 14.82 10.13
CA VAL A 178 -15.00 15.73 10.83
C VAL A 178 -14.23 16.92 11.34
N MET A 179 -14.62 18.12 10.89
CA MET A 179 -13.88 19.36 11.14
C MET A 179 -14.61 20.32 12.08
N GLU A 180 -15.93 20.19 12.24
CA GLU A 180 -16.71 20.92 13.24
C GLU A 180 -17.95 20.09 13.61
N GLY A 181 -18.47 20.21 14.84
CA GLY A 181 -19.71 19.57 15.29
C GLY A 181 -19.62 18.85 16.62
#